data_AF-A0A7S3AZS2-F1
#
_entry.id   AF-A0A7S3AZS2-F1
#
_cell.length_a   1.000
_cell.length_b   1.000
_cell.length_c   1.000
_cell.angle_alpha   90.00
_cell.angle_beta   90.00
_cell.angle_gamma   90.00
#
_symmetry.space_group_name_H-M   'P 1'
#
loop_
_entity.id
_entity.type
_entity.pdbx_description
1 polymer ?
#
loop_
_entity_poly.entity_id
_entity_poly.type
_entity_poly.pdbx_seq_one_letter_code
_entity_poly.pdbx_strand_id
1 'polypeptide(L)'
;YDNFLCQVRGVKHLLLYPPDLKPLLGYAPRRDIQAHFSPVRGEYGRRDTGIISDNTAGVNLADLALPAHPAYLAAEKQMTHATLREADCLFLPRGWHHHVFSVPDPHSGSNIAVNIWTFRRGDAAAGVRLGGVQRLAEEGLRKVEAVSPLSPVETVQMQTVHPLGATG
;
A
#
# COMPACT_ATOMS: atom_id res chain seq x y z
N TYR A 1 -9.40 -4.47 -0.81
CA TYR A 1 -9.01 -5.78 -1.34
C TYR A 1 -8.79 -6.74 -0.18
N ASP A 2 -9.19 -7.99 -0.35
CA ASP A 2 -8.50 -9.06 0.36
C ASP A 2 -7.19 -9.35 -0.39
N ASN A 3 -6.12 -9.69 0.33
CA ASN A 3 -4.79 -9.86 -0.25
C ASN A 3 -4.19 -11.20 0.19
N PHE A 4 -3.70 -12.00 -0.76
CA PHE A 4 -2.79 -13.11 -0.47
C PHE A 4 -1.36 -12.64 -0.71
N LEU A 5 -0.60 -12.47 0.37
CA LEU A 5 0.82 -12.12 0.31
C LEU A 5 1.64 -13.39 0.38
N CYS A 6 2.16 -13.84 -0.76
CA CYS A 6 2.96 -15.05 -0.88
C CYS A 6 4.44 -14.71 -1.05
N GLN A 7 5.29 -15.23 -0.16
CA GLN A 7 6.71 -14.98 -0.16
C GLN A 7 7.42 -16.00 -1.07
N VAL A 8 8.18 -15.50 -2.06
CA VAL A 8 8.87 -16.35 -3.05
C VAL A 8 10.35 -16.50 -2.70
N ARG A 9 11.00 -15.42 -2.26
CA ARG A 9 12.43 -15.44 -1.91
C ARG A 9 12.79 -14.43 -0.83
N GLY A 10 13.61 -14.81 0.15
CA GLY A 10 13.92 -13.97 1.31
C GLY A 10 12.81 -14.01 2.37
N VAL A 11 12.80 -13.03 3.29
CA VAL A 11 11.89 -13.02 4.45
C VAL A 11 11.09 -11.73 4.54
N LYS A 12 9.82 -11.82 4.94
CA LYS A 12 9.02 -10.66 5.36
C LYS A 12 8.64 -10.76 6.83
N HIS A 13 8.76 -9.66 7.55
CA HIS A 13 8.21 -9.49 8.89
C HIS A 13 7.05 -8.51 8.83
N LEU A 14 5.91 -8.90 9.38
CA LEU A 14 4.70 -8.12 9.37
C LEU A 14 4.25 -7.82 10.80
N LEU A 15 3.86 -6.57 11.01
CA LEU A 15 3.08 -6.15 12.18
C LEU A 15 1.65 -5.92 11.71
N LEU A 16 0.71 -6.65 12.27
CA LEU A 16 -0.69 -6.74 11.84
C LEU A 16 -1.60 -6.12 12.90
N TYR A 17 -2.45 -5.19 12.47
CA TYR A 17 -3.42 -4.52 13.33
C TYR A 17 -4.82 -4.74 12.75
N PRO A 18 -5.78 -5.24 13.55
CA PRO A 18 -7.15 -5.40 13.09
C PRO A 18 -7.79 -4.03 12.80
N PRO A 19 -8.87 -4.00 11.99
CA PRO A 19 -9.44 -2.76 11.46
C PRO A 19 -9.91 -1.75 12.52
N ASP A 20 -10.33 -2.24 13.69
CA ASP A 20 -10.77 -1.45 14.84
C ASP A 20 -9.64 -0.63 15.48
N LEU A 21 -8.37 -0.99 15.26
CA LEU A 21 -7.24 -0.22 15.74
C LEU A 21 -6.85 0.96 14.84
N LYS A 22 -7.49 1.13 13.66
CA LYS A 22 -7.22 2.27 12.74
C LYS A 22 -7.15 3.63 13.46
N PRO A 23 -8.08 3.98 14.37
CA PRO A 23 -8.06 5.28 15.05
C PRO A 23 -6.79 5.52 15.88
N LEU A 24 -6.09 4.47 16.29
CA LEU A 24 -4.89 4.54 17.12
C LEU A 24 -3.60 4.67 16.30
N LEU A 25 -3.69 4.55 14.96
CA LEU A 25 -2.53 4.56 14.05
C LEU A 25 -2.27 5.93 13.40
N GLY A 26 -2.89 7.00 13.91
CA GLY A 26 -2.61 8.37 13.48
C GLY A 26 -3.03 8.70 12.04
N TYR A 27 -4.08 8.03 11.54
CA TYR A 27 -4.68 8.33 10.25
C TYR A 27 -5.27 9.74 10.23
N ALA A 28 -4.94 10.51 9.19
CA ALA A 28 -5.47 11.85 8.94
C ALA A 28 -5.37 12.17 7.45
N PRO A 29 -6.21 13.08 6.92
CA PRO A 29 -6.05 13.61 5.57
C PRO A 29 -4.68 14.25 5.38
N ARG A 30 -3.95 13.86 4.32
CA ARG A 30 -2.61 14.35 3.99
C ARG A 30 -2.51 14.62 2.50
N ARG A 31 -1.68 15.60 2.13
CA ARG A 31 -1.30 15.82 0.73
C ARG A 31 -0.42 14.68 0.25
N ASP A 32 -0.76 14.09 -0.89
CA ASP A 32 0.08 13.09 -1.54
C ASP A 32 1.25 13.78 -2.24
N ILE A 33 2.43 13.61 -1.63
CA ILE A 33 3.71 14.09 -2.13
C ILE A 33 4.48 12.91 -2.69
N GLN A 34 4.68 12.89 -4.01
CA GLN A 34 5.37 11.79 -4.68
C GLN A 34 6.84 12.11 -4.91
N ALA A 35 7.69 11.09 -4.74
CA ALA A 35 9.09 11.18 -5.13
C ALA A 35 9.19 11.28 -6.66
N HIS A 36 10.06 12.16 -7.13
CA HIS A 36 10.34 12.34 -8.55
C HIS A 36 11.83 12.13 -8.79
N PHE A 37 12.18 11.40 -9.86
CA PHE A 37 13.54 11.26 -10.33
C PHE A 37 13.59 11.50 -11.84
N SER A 38 14.48 12.40 -12.27
CA SER A 38 14.79 12.62 -13.68
C SER A 38 16.09 11.90 -14.03
N PRO A 39 16.04 10.78 -14.78
CA PRO A 39 17.25 10.03 -15.13
C PRO A 39 18.15 10.81 -16.09
N VAL A 40 17.58 11.67 -16.95
CA VAL A 40 18.33 12.49 -17.91
C VAL A 40 19.13 13.59 -17.21
N ARG A 41 18.59 14.13 -16.10
CA ARG A 41 19.22 15.24 -15.36
C ARG A 41 19.95 14.79 -14.10
N GLY A 42 19.77 13.54 -13.67
CA GLY A 42 20.29 13.06 -12.39
C GLY A 42 19.65 13.74 -11.18
N GLU A 43 18.48 14.36 -11.35
CA GLU A 43 17.83 15.16 -10.31
C GLU A 43 16.76 14.34 -9.59
N TYR A 44 16.77 14.41 -8.26
CA TYR A 44 15.70 13.90 -7.41
C TYR A 44 14.93 15.06 -6.78
N GLY A 45 13.64 14.87 -6.55
CA GLY A 45 12.77 15.90 -5.99
C GLY A 45 11.47 15.34 -5.46
N ARG A 46 10.59 16.26 -5.07
CA ARG A 46 9.25 15.97 -4.58
C ARG A 46 8.24 16.73 -5.41
N ARG A 47 7.11 16.10 -5.71
CA ARG A 47 5.99 16.69 -6.45
C ARG A 47 4.72 16.61 -5.61
N ASP A 48 4.10 17.75 -5.35
CA ASP A 48 2.72 17.78 -4.85
C ASP A 48 1.77 17.39 -5.99
N THR A 49 0.95 16.38 -5.75
CA THR A 49 -0.04 15.89 -6.72
C THR A 49 -1.34 16.67 -6.66
N GLY A 50 -1.56 17.49 -5.63
CA GLY A 50 -2.83 18.14 -5.32
C GLY A 50 -3.88 17.20 -4.71
N ILE A 51 -3.57 15.90 -4.57
CA ILE A 51 -4.47 14.90 -4.01
C ILE A 51 -4.38 14.94 -2.48
N ILE A 52 -5.54 14.93 -1.82
CA ILE A 52 -5.63 14.75 -0.37
C ILE A 52 -6.24 13.38 -0.10
N SER A 53 -5.53 12.53 0.64
CA SER A 53 -5.97 11.18 1.01
C SER A 53 -5.68 10.84 2.47
N ASP A 54 -6.39 9.87 3.01
CA ASP A 54 -6.21 9.32 4.37
C ASP A 54 -5.86 7.82 4.32
N ASN A 55 -5.15 7.39 3.29
CA ASN A 55 -4.84 5.97 3.03
C ASN A 55 -3.56 5.47 3.74
N THR A 56 -2.78 6.35 4.35
CA THR A 56 -1.51 6.01 5.01
C THR A 56 -1.57 6.31 6.51
N ALA A 57 -1.06 5.37 7.32
CA ALA A 57 -0.93 5.57 8.76
C ALA A 57 0.01 6.73 9.07
N GLY A 58 -0.27 7.49 10.13
CA GLY A 58 0.62 8.57 10.56
C GLY A 58 1.86 8.08 11.28
N VAL A 59 1.79 6.89 11.88
CA VAL A 59 2.88 6.26 12.62
C VAL A 59 3.89 5.65 11.65
N ASN A 60 5.16 6.07 11.75
CA ASN A 60 6.28 5.41 11.10
C ASN A 60 6.97 4.45 12.08
N LEU A 61 6.96 3.15 11.82
CA LEU A 61 7.58 2.17 12.72
C LEU A 61 9.09 1.99 12.50
N ALA A 62 9.63 2.50 11.39
CA ALA A 62 11.07 2.60 11.20
C ALA A 62 11.68 3.77 11.98
N ASP A 63 10.86 4.75 12.39
CA ASP A 63 11.26 5.93 13.15
C ASP A 63 10.09 6.39 14.04
N LEU A 64 9.86 5.62 15.11
CA LEU A 64 8.69 5.79 15.96
C LEU A 64 8.83 7.00 16.89
N ALA A 65 8.17 8.10 16.53
CA ALA A 65 8.04 9.28 17.38
C ALA A 65 6.87 9.16 18.36
N LEU A 66 7.05 8.40 19.45
CA LEU A 66 6.00 8.18 20.47
C LEU A 66 5.32 9.46 20.99
N PRO A 67 6.01 10.58 21.27
CA PRO A 67 5.36 11.80 21.72
C PRO A 67 4.33 12.37 20.73
N ALA A 68 4.54 12.16 19.42
CA ALA A 68 3.60 12.57 18.37
C ALA A 68 2.44 11.57 18.18
N HIS A 69 2.61 10.34 18.68
CA HIS A 69 1.67 9.24 18.50
C HIS A 69 1.43 8.44 19.80
N PRO A 70 1.02 9.07 20.91
CA PRO A 70 0.89 8.37 22.19
C PRO A 70 -0.17 7.26 22.17
N ALA A 71 -1.20 7.40 21.34
CA ALA A 71 -2.25 6.39 21.15
C ALA A 71 -1.72 5.07 20.55
N TYR A 72 -0.57 5.09 19.88
CA TYR A 72 0.04 3.90 19.29
C TYR A 72 0.32 2.80 20.32
N LEU A 73 0.69 3.17 21.56
CA LEU A 73 0.98 2.19 22.62
C LEU A 73 -0.23 1.29 22.94
N ALA A 74 -1.47 1.77 22.72
CA ALA A 74 -2.66 0.95 22.87
C ALA A 74 -2.85 -0.01 21.69
N ALA A 75 -2.45 0.40 20.49
CA ALA A 75 -2.47 -0.46 19.30
C ALA A 75 -1.39 -1.55 19.37
N GLU A 76 -0.19 -1.20 19.83
CA GLU A 76 0.95 -2.11 19.97
C GLU A 76 0.61 -3.32 20.86
N LYS A 77 -0.10 -3.11 21.96
CA LYS A 77 -0.52 -4.19 22.89
C LYS A 77 -1.45 -5.22 22.27
N GLN A 78 -2.11 -4.88 21.16
CA GLN A 78 -3.10 -5.72 20.47
C GLN A 78 -2.61 -6.14 19.07
N MET A 79 -1.42 -5.71 18.68
CA MET A 79 -0.80 -6.05 17.41
C MET A 79 -0.35 -7.51 17.42
N THR A 80 -0.47 -8.16 16.26
CA THR A 80 0.07 -9.50 16.04
C THR A 80 1.23 -9.42 15.08
N HIS A 81 2.28 -10.21 15.32
CA HIS A 81 3.42 -10.32 14.42
C HIS A 81 3.34 -11.62 13.60
N ALA A 82 3.74 -11.54 12.33
CA ALA A 82 3.90 -12.68 11.45
C ALA A 82 5.23 -12.60 10.69
N THR A 83 5.91 -13.74 10.54
CA THR A 83 7.07 -13.87 9.66
C THR A 83 6.71 -14.78 8.51
N LEU A 84 6.92 -14.32 7.28
CA LEU A 84 6.77 -15.11 6.06
C LEU A 84 8.15 -15.46 5.52
N ARG A 85 8.41 -16.75 5.37
CA ARG A 85 9.56 -17.34 4.68
C ARG A 85 9.14 -17.80 3.30
N GLU A 86 10.11 -18.26 2.51
CA GLU A 86 9.84 -18.80 1.18
C GLU A 86 8.74 -19.87 1.21
N ALA A 87 7.84 -19.80 0.22
CA ALA A 87 6.64 -20.61 0.08
C ALA A 87 5.51 -20.36 1.11
N ASP A 88 5.71 -19.50 2.12
CA ASP A 88 4.61 -19.07 2.97
C ASP A 88 3.66 -18.15 2.18
N CYS A 89 2.35 -18.28 2.42
CA CYS A 89 1.37 -17.32 1.93
C CYS A 89 0.39 -16.91 3.03
N LEU A 90 0.33 -15.60 3.27
CA LEU A 90 -0.55 -14.99 4.26
C LEU A 90 -1.80 -14.43 3.61
N PHE A 91 -2.96 -14.88 4.09
CA PHE A 91 -4.21 -14.19 3.80
C PHE A 91 -4.36 -12.96 4.71
N LEU A 92 -4.42 -11.78 4.09
CA LEU A 92 -4.67 -10.49 4.72
C LEU A 92 -6.09 -10.03 4.36
N PRO A 93 -7.04 -10.08 5.31
CA PRO A 93 -8.39 -9.63 5.05
C PRO A 93 -8.43 -8.11 4.81
N ARG A 94 -9.41 -7.67 4.00
CA ARG A 94 -9.69 -6.25 3.79
C ARG A 94 -9.82 -5.50 5.10
N GLY A 95 -9.21 -4.31 5.15
CA GLY A 95 -9.29 -3.40 6.30
C GLY A 95 -8.21 -3.64 7.35
N TRP A 96 -7.46 -4.73 7.26
CA TRP A 96 -6.30 -4.95 8.14
C TRP A 96 -5.18 -3.99 7.79
N HIS A 97 -4.68 -3.31 8.83
CA HIS A 97 -3.50 -2.48 8.72
C HIS A 97 -2.28 -3.37 8.92
N HIS A 98 -1.26 -3.16 8.09
CA HIS A 98 -0.04 -3.94 8.17
C HIS A 98 1.18 -3.07 7.88
N HIS A 99 2.23 -3.26 8.67
CA HIS A 99 3.56 -2.73 8.40
C HIS A 99 4.45 -3.89 7.96
N VAL A 100 5.25 -3.71 6.91
CA VAL A 100 6.04 -4.78 6.30
C VAL A 100 7.50 -4.40 6.26
N PHE A 101 8.33 -5.23 6.89
CA PHE A 101 9.77 -5.20 6.74
C PHE A 101 10.20 -6.35 5.84
N SER A 102 11.09 -6.09 4.88
CA SER A 102 11.57 -7.10 3.92
C SER A 102 13.07 -7.28 4.07
N VAL A 103 13.50 -8.54 4.21
CA VAL A 103 14.91 -8.94 4.31
C VAL A 103 15.27 -9.71 3.04
N PRO A 104 16.28 -9.27 2.27
CA PRO A 104 16.71 -9.99 1.09
C PRO A 104 17.31 -11.36 1.46
N ASP A 105 17.14 -12.34 0.58
CA ASP A 105 17.89 -13.60 0.67
C ASP A 105 19.39 -13.30 0.55
N PRO A 106 20.25 -13.82 1.47
CA PRO A 106 21.67 -13.49 1.49
C PRO A 106 22.43 -13.99 0.26
N HIS A 107 21.95 -15.02 -0.44
CA HIS A 107 22.64 -15.58 -1.60
C HIS A 107 22.36 -14.80 -2.90
N SER A 108 21.10 -14.46 -3.14
CA SER A 108 20.67 -13.73 -4.34
C SER A 108 20.60 -12.22 -4.15
N GLY A 109 20.73 -11.74 -2.92
CA GLY A 109 20.60 -10.34 -2.55
C GLY A 109 19.20 -9.77 -2.80
N SER A 110 18.16 -10.59 -2.99
CA SER A 110 16.82 -10.12 -3.39
C SER A 110 15.74 -10.59 -2.42
N ASN A 111 14.72 -9.75 -2.18
CA ASN A 111 13.45 -10.17 -1.58
C ASN A 111 12.37 -10.15 -2.66
N ILE A 112 11.69 -11.29 -2.86
CA ILE A 112 10.66 -11.44 -3.89
C ILE A 112 9.37 -11.96 -3.23
N ALA A 113 8.26 -11.28 -3.50
CA ALA A 113 6.94 -11.71 -3.07
C ALA A 113 5.89 -11.37 -4.14
N VAL A 114 4.77 -12.08 -4.08
CA VAL A 114 3.60 -11.89 -4.94
C VAL A 114 2.41 -11.53 -4.07
N ASN A 115 1.70 -10.47 -4.44
CA ASN A 115 0.45 -10.07 -3.82
C ASN A 115 -0.71 -10.36 -4.79
N ILE A 116 -1.65 -11.19 -4.38
CA ILE A 116 -2.87 -11.48 -5.16
C ILE A 116 -4.02 -10.72 -4.52
N TRP A 117 -4.50 -9.67 -5.19
CA TRP A 117 -5.58 -8.83 -4.69
C TRP A 117 -6.92 -9.27 -5.26
N THR A 118 -7.86 -9.58 -4.36
CA THR A 118 -9.18 -10.06 -4.76
C THR A 118 -10.27 -9.11 -4.28
N PHE A 119 -11.34 -9.04 -5.06
CA PHE A 119 -12.58 -8.36 -4.71
C PHE A 119 -13.56 -9.36 -4.12
N ARG A 120 -14.35 -8.94 -3.12
CA ARG A 120 -15.48 -9.77 -2.67
C ARG A 120 -16.62 -9.66 -3.67
N ARG A 121 -17.36 -10.75 -3.84
CA ARG A 121 -18.58 -10.74 -4.65
C ARG A 121 -19.53 -9.68 -4.07
N GLY A 122 -19.92 -8.70 -4.90
CA GLY A 122 -20.73 -7.54 -4.50
C GLY A 122 -19.95 -6.23 -4.38
N ASP A 123 -18.62 -6.25 -4.18
CA ASP A 123 -17.80 -5.03 -4.15
C ASP A 123 -17.73 -4.36 -5.53
N ALA A 124 -17.80 -5.12 -6.63
CA ALA A 124 -17.81 -4.59 -7.99
C ALA A 124 -19.05 -3.74 -8.29
N ALA A 125 -20.20 -4.03 -7.67
CA ALA A 125 -21.42 -3.24 -7.84
C ALA A 125 -21.37 -1.91 -7.07
N ALA A 126 -20.58 -1.84 -5.98
CA ALA A 126 -20.34 -0.62 -5.22
C ALA A 126 -19.17 0.22 -5.76
N GLY A 127 -18.14 -0.45 -6.31
CA GLY A 127 -16.92 0.18 -6.84
C GLY A 127 -17.12 0.95 -8.14
N VAL A 128 -18.14 0.64 -8.94
CA VAL A 128 -18.52 1.43 -10.14
C VAL A 128 -19.06 2.82 -9.77
N ARG A 129 -19.38 3.09 -8.50
CA ARG A 129 -19.80 4.43 -8.03
C ARG A 129 -18.71 5.23 -7.28
N LEU A 130 -17.54 4.65 -7.01
CA LEU A 130 -16.48 5.33 -6.24
C LEU A 130 -15.18 5.55 -7.03
N GLY A 131 -15.12 5.13 -8.30
CA GLY A 131 -13.94 5.27 -9.18
C GLY A 131 -14.09 6.24 -10.35
N GLY A 132 -15.21 6.96 -10.47
CA GLY A 132 -15.41 7.90 -11.57
C GLY A 132 -16.49 8.91 -11.24
N VAL A 133 -16.21 10.18 -11.57
CA VAL A 133 -17.03 11.38 -11.31
C VAL A 133 -16.79 12.02 -9.94
N GLN A 134 -15.58 12.54 -9.74
CA GLN A 134 -15.48 13.94 -9.31
C GLN A 134 -15.32 14.77 -10.59
N ARG A 135 -16.39 14.85 -11.39
CA ARG A 135 -16.44 15.65 -12.61
C ARG A 135 -17.06 16.98 -12.22
N LEU A 136 -16.25 18.03 -12.27
CA LEU A 136 -16.55 19.25 -13.02
C LEU A 136 -18.07 19.49 -13.18
N ALA A 137 -18.68 20.05 -12.15
CA ALA A 137 -19.68 21.09 -12.33
C ALA A 137 -18.89 22.37 -12.05
N GLU A 138 -18.28 23.00 -13.04
CA GLU A 138 -18.96 23.84 -14.01
C GLU A 138 -18.33 23.69 -15.42
N GLU A 139 -19.14 23.97 -16.44
CA GLU A 139 -18.80 24.07 -17.88
C GLU A 139 -18.86 22.79 -18.74
N GLY A 140 -19.93 22.70 -19.54
CA GLY A 140 -19.84 22.27 -20.93
C GLY A 140 -20.17 20.81 -21.25
N LEU A 141 -21.46 20.52 -21.48
CA LEU A 141 -21.94 19.36 -22.24
C LEU A 141 -21.15 19.15 -23.55
N ARG A 142 -20.52 17.97 -23.75
CA ARG A 142 -20.53 17.25 -25.03
C ARG A 142 -20.52 15.72 -24.82
N LYS A 143 -21.46 15.06 -25.49
CA LYS A 143 -21.63 13.60 -25.61
C LYS A 143 -20.31 12.90 -26.01
N VAL A 144 -20.01 11.77 -25.37
CA VAL A 144 -19.19 10.70 -25.97
C VAL A 144 -19.84 9.36 -25.63
N GLU A 145 -19.95 8.52 -26.66
CA GLU A 145 -20.70 7.27 -26.73
C GLU A 145 -20.15 6.17 -25.82
N ALA A 146 -21.03 5.23 -25.47
CA ALA A 146 -20.74 4.08 -24.62
C ALA A 146 -19.80 3.09 -25.33
N VAL A 147 -18.72 2.71 -24.64
CA VAL A 147 -17.87 1.57 -25.00
C VAL A 147 -18.10 0.44 -23.98
N SER A 148 -18.32 -0.75 -24.52
CA SER A 148 -18.65 -2.04 -23.89
C SER A 148 -17.81 -2.41 -22.65
N PRO A 149 -18.32 -3.24 -21.71
CA PRO A 149 -17.62 -3.59 -20.48
C PRO A 149 -16.51 -4.61 -20.76
N LEU A 150 -15.25 -4.19 -20.59
CA LEU A 150 -14.10 -5.08 -20.59
C LEU A 150 -13.99 -5.83 -19.24
N SER A 151 -13.52 -7.07 -19.34
CA SER A 151 -13.25 -8.09 -18.31
C SER A 151 -12.52 -7.59 -17.04
N PRO A 152 -12.64 -8.29 -15.89
CA PRO A 152 -11.95 -7.92 -14.66
C PRO A 152 -10.43 -7.90 -14.87
N VAL A 153 -9.82 -6.76 -14.58
CA VAL A 153 -8.37 -6.59 -14.58
C VAL A 153 -7.82 -7.23 -13.32
N GLU A 154 -7.14 -8.37 -13.46
CA GLU A 154 -6.28 -8.93 -12.42
C GLU A 154 -5.00 -8.08 -12.35
N THR A 155 -4.88 -7.25 -11.31
CA THR A 155 -3.64 -6.48 -11.10
C THR A 155 -2.69 -7.31 -10.24
N VAL A 156 -1.67 -7.88 -10.87
CA VAL A 156 -0.51 -8.49 -10.18
C VAL A 156 0.54 -7.40 -9.98
N GLN A 157 0.86 -7.06 -8.72
CA GLN A 157 2.01 -6.21 -8.41
C GLN A 157 3.16 -7.08 -7.88
N MET A 158 4.27 -7.09 -8.61
CA MET A 158 5.53 -7.70 -8.17
C MET A 158 6.42 -6.59 -7.60
N GLN A 159 6.77 -6.70 -6.32
CA GLN A 159 7.72 -5.79 -5.68
C GLN A 159 9.07 -6.50 -5.56
N THR A 160 10.10 -5.94 -6.21
CA THR A 160 11.49 -6.37 -6.06
C THR A 160 12.25 -5.25 -5.38
N VAL A 161 12.91 -5.55 -4.26
CA VAL A 161 13.82 -4.61 -3.59
C VAL A 161 15.25 -5.10 -3.86
N HIS A 162 16.03 -4.27 -4.55
CA HIS A 162 17.46 -4.49 -4.74
C HIS A 162 18.25 -3.72 -3.68
N PRO A 163 19.31 -4.31 -3.10
CA PRO A 163 20.21 -3.60 -2.22
C PRO A 163 20.89 -2.48 -3.01
N LEU A 164 20.85 -1.26 -2.47
CA LEU A 164 21.73 -0.18 -2.94
C LEU A 164 23.17 -0.64 -2.68
N GLY A 165 23.94 -0.80 -3.75
CA GLY A 165 25.33 -1.21 -3.66
C GLY A 165 26.13 -0.27 -2.77
N ALA A 166 26.87 -0.83 -1.82
CA ALA A 166 27.95 -0.13 -1.16
C ALA A 166 29.06 0.11 -2.19
N THR A 167 29.14 1.33 -2.73
CA THR A 167 30.33 1.79 -3.43
C THR A 167 31.36 2.19 -2.38
N GLY A 168 32.52 1.52 -2.41
CA GLY A 168 33.67 1.80 -1.54
C GLY A 168 34.46 3.03 -1.91
#